data_AF-A0A6M3XBQ9-F1
#
_entry.id   AF-A0A6M3XBQ9-F1
#
_cell.length_a   1.000
_cell.length_b   1.000
_cell.length_c   1.000
_cell.angle_alpha   90.00
_cell.angle_beta   90.00
_cell.angle_gamma   90.00
#
_symmetry.space_group_name_H-M   'P 1'
#
loop_
_entity.id
_entity.type
_entity.pdbx_description
1 polymer ?
#
loop_
_entity_poly.entity_id
_entity_poly.type
_entity_poly.pdbx_seq_one_letter_code
_entity_poly.pdbx_strand_id
1 'polypeptide(L)'
;MTYQVPADVAESVITAAREGRIIQGAWRRKSAGKEMVCALAAFGPDINSSSDCPADYMPAWLAELIPGLDDGILSDRVPDFAIGLAERSARWSALDDQAWSRVKNGLLIHCIESALAAAEKAQPTPRPAYWDKVQDACGQVLASLRDGGAPTAEAARAEAARAAEAAEAA
;
A
#
# COMPACT_ATOMS: atom_id res chain seq x y z
N MET A 1 14.16 -11.84 -8.39
CA MET A 1 13.70 -10.99 -9.50
C MET A 1 14.21 -9.58 -9.24
N THR A 2 14.51 -8.80 -10.29
CA THR A 2 14.73 -7.35 -10.13
C THR A 2 13.69 -6.64 -10.98
N TYR A 3 13.16 -5.54 -10.46
CA TYR A 3 12.12 -4.77 -11.15
C TYR A 3 12.73 -3.53 -11.76
N GLN A 4 12.35 -3.23 -12.99
CA GLN A 4 12.87 -2.11 -13.74
C GLN A 4 11.73 -1.39 -14.45
N VAL A 5 11.52 -0.14 -14.06
CA VAL A 5 10.65 0.78 -14.78
C VAL A 5 11.51 1.55 -15.79
N PRO A 6 11.16 1.54 -17.09
CA PRO A 6 11.83 2.37 -18.08
C PRO A 6 11.82 3.85 -17.70
N ALA A 7 12.88 4.58 -18.02
CA ALA A 7 13.02 5.98 -17.61
C ALA A 7 11.93 6.88 -18.20
N ASP A 8 11.52 6.62 -19.44
CA ASP A 8 10.42 7.29 -20.13
C ASP A 8 9.06 7.01 -19.48
N VAL A 9 8.87 5.80 -18.95
CA VAL A 9 7.67 5.45 -18.18
C VAL A 9 7.61 6.23 -16.87
N ALA A 10 8.72 6.30 -16.12
CA ALA A 10 8.78 7.11 -14.90
C ALA A 10 8.53 8.60 -15.20
N GLU A 11 9.11 9.13 -16.28
CA GLU A 11 8.89 10.51 -16.72
C GLU A 11 7.44 10.77 -17.15
N SER A 12 6.77 9.80 -17.76
CA SER A 12 5.33 9.88 -18.09
C SER A 12 4.47 10.11 -16.84
N VAL A 13 4.77 9.41 -15.75
CA VAL A 13 4.09 9.58 -14.46
C VAL A 13 4.33 10.98 -13.90
N ILE A 14 5.58 11.44 -13.89
CA ILE A 14 5.96 12.78 -13.41
C ILE A 14 5.27 13.87 -14.25
N THR A 15 5.25 13.70 -15.57
CA THR A 15 4.58 14.62 -16.49
C THR A 15 3.07 14.67 -16.23
N ALA A 16 2.42 13.51 -16.04
CA ALA A 16 1.00 13.44 -15.71
C ALA A 16 0.68 14.16 -14.39
N ALA A 17 1.52 14.02 -13.36
CA ALA A 17 1.38 14.74 -12.11
C ALA A 17 1.53 16.25 -12.29
N ARG A 18 2.57 16.72 -12.98
CA ARG A 18 2.84 18.14 -13.22
C ARG A 18 1.78 18.83 -14.08
N GLU A 19 1.18 18.11 -15.02
CA GLU A 19 0.13 18.63 -15.91
C GLU A 19 -1.28 18.59 -15.29
N GLY A 20 -1.38 18.14 -14.04
CA GLY A 20 -2.65 17.99 -13.32
C GLY A 20 -3.55 16.92 -13.95
N ARG A 21 -2.96 15.83 -14.46
CA ARG A 21 -3.68 14.71 -15.09
C ARG A 21 -3.88 13.50 -14.16
N ILE A 22 -3.40 13.56 -12.93
CA ILE A 22 -3.64 12.48 -11.95
C ILE A 22 -5.03 12.60 -11.35
N ILE A 23 -5.76 11.49 -11.25
CA ILE A 23 -7.11 11.39 -10.66
C ILE A 23 -7.22 10.26 -9.64
N GLN A 24 -8.19 10.40 -8.73
CA GLN A 24 -8.61 9.39 -7.77
C GLN A 24 -9.95 8.78 -8.19
N GLY A 25 -10.24 7.57 -7.71
CA GLY A 25 -11.51 6.86 -7.84
C GLY A 25 -11.80 6.34 -9.24
N ALA A 26 -10.83 6.40 -10.15
CA ALA A 26 -10.93 5.85 -11.49
C ALA A 26 -9.54 5.62 -12.10
N TRP A 27 -9.38 4.52 -12.85
CA TRP A 27 -8.16 4.22 -13.60
C TRP A 27 -7.85 5.27 -14.66
N ARG A 28 -8.86 5.61 -15.47
CA ARG A 28 -8.77 6.57 -16.56
C ARG A 28 -10.08 7.32 -16.73
N ARG A 29 -10.00 8.60 -17.15
CA ARG A 29 -11.18 9.40 -17.51
C ARG A 29 -10.77 10.52 -18.46
N LYS A 30 -11.61 10.84 -19.46
CA LYS A 30 -11.45 12.10 -20.22
C LYS A 30 -12.10 13.26 -19.45
N SER A 31 -11.34 14.34 -19.22
CA SER A 31 -11.84 15.55 -18.57
C SER A 31 -11.20 16.79 -19.19
N ALA A 32 -12.01 17.81 -19.53
CA ALA A 32 -11.56 19.07 -20.13
C ALA A 32 -10.59 18.88 -21.33
N GLY A 33 -10.86 17.89 -22.19
CA GLY A 33 -10.02 17.57 -23.36
C GLY A 33 -8.70 16.85 -23.04
N LYS A 34 -8.43 16.54 -21.76
CA LYS A 34 -7.26 15.78 -21.31
C LYS A 34 -7.64 14.35 -20.94
N GLU A 35 -6.70 13.42 -21.14
CA GLU A 35 -6.76 12.10 -20.53
C GLU A 35 -6.23 12.18 -19.11
N MET A 36 -7.07 11.80 -18.16
CA MET A 36 -6.75 11.71 -16.75
C MET A 36 -6.50 10.25 -16.39
N VAL A 37 -5.54 9.99 -15.50
CA VAL A 37 -5.11 8.65 -15.10
C VAL A 37 -4.86 8.56 -13.60
N CYS A 38 -5.08 7.41 -12.95
CA CYS A 38 -4.63 7.21 -11.58
C CYS A 38 -3.09 7.06 -11.51
N ALA A 39 -2.53 7.00 -10.30
CA ALA A 39 -1.07 6.95 -10.12
C ALA A 39 -0.45 5.71 -10.80
N LEU A 40 -1.13 4.56 -10.74
CA LEU A 40 -0.66 3.33 -11.39
C LEU A 40 -0.90 3.35 -12.92
N ALA A 41 -2.06 3.84 -13.38
CA ALA A 41 -2.36 3.94 -14.81
C ALA A 41 -1.41 4.89 -15.55
N ALA A 42 -0.76 5.82 -14.85
CA ALA A 42 0.25 6.70 -15.43
C ALA A 42 1.53 5.96 -15.91
N PHE A 43 1.75 4.71 -15.47
CA PHE A 43 2.89 3.88 -15.90
C PHE A 43 2.72 3.27 -17.29
N GLY A 44 1.54 3.36 -17.91
CA GLY A 44 1.38 2.83 -19.27
C GLY A 44 -0.06 2.89 -19.75
N PRO A 45 -0.32 3.16 -21.05
CA PRO A 45 -1.65 3.43 -21.60
C PRO A 45 -2.64 2.26 -21.44
N ASP A 46 -2.13 1.03 -21.36
CA ASP A 46 -2.95 -0.18 -21.28
C ASP A 46 -3.28 -0.61 -19.83
N ILE A 47 -2.74 0.11 -18.83
CA ILE A 47 -2.98 -0.20 -17.42
C ILE A 47 -4.37 0.32 -17.00
N ASN A 48 -5.32 -0.59 -16.79
CA ASN A 48 -6.70 -0.32 -16.38
C ASN A 48 -7.15 -1.17 -15.16
N SER A 49 -6.22 -1.92 -14.59
CA SER A 49 -6.33 -2.72 -13.38
C SER A 49 -4.92 -2.95 -12.83
N SER A 50 -4.80 -3.37 -11.57
CA SER A 50 -3.49 -3.71 -11.00
C SER A 50 -2.82 -4.87 -11.73
N SER A 51 -3.61 -5.82 -12.27
CA SER A 51 -3.13 -6.94 -13.06
C SER A 51 -2.59 -6.57 -14.44
N ASP A 52 -2.92 -5.38 -14.95
CA ASP A 52 -2.39 -4.90 -16.23
C ASP A 52 -0.98 -4.30 -16.09
N CYS A 53 -0.50 -4.09 -14.86
CA CYS A 53 0.85 -3.61 -14.63
C CYS A 53 1.87 -4.66 -15.10
N PRO A 54 2.84 -4.31 -15.96
CA PRO A 54 3.89 -5.23 -16.37
C PRO A 54 4.61 -5.82 -15.15
N ALA A 55 4.78 -7.16 -15.14
CA ALA A 55 5.39 -7.87 -14.01
C ALA A 55 6.84 -7.45 -13.75
N ASP A 56 7.52 -6.90 -14.76
CA ASP A 56 8.89 -6.39 -14.64
C ASP A 56 8.94 -4.99 -14.01
N TYR A 57 7.82 -4.26 -13.91
CA TYR A 57 7.82 -2.90 -13.35
C TYR A 57 7.87 -2.89 -11.83
N MET A 58 7.12 -3.77 -11.17
CA MET A 58 7.04 -3.82 -9.71
C MET A 58 6.47 -5.15 -9.21
N PRO A 59 6.65 -5.49 -7.92
CA PRO A 59 5.94 -6.62 -7.34
C PRO A 59 4.42 -6.49 -7.46
N ALA A 60 3.73 -7.60 -7.68
CA ALA A 60 2.26 -7.63 -7.79
C ALA A 60 1.56 -7.00 -6.57
N TRP A 61 2.06 -7.26 -5.36
CA TRP A 61 1.49 -6.68 -4.13
C TRP A 61 1.57 -5.15 -4.12
N LEU A 62 2.57 -4.54 -4.76
CA LEU A 62 2.71 -3.10 -4.83
C LEU A 62 1.75 -2.51 -5.88
N ALA A 63 1.61 -3.17 -7.03
CA ALA A 63 0.63 -2.80 -8.04
C ALA A 63 -0.82 -2.86 -7.49
N GLU A 64 -1.13 -3.87 -6.66
CA GLU A 64 -2.42 -3.95 -5.97
C GLU A 64 -2.63 -2.85 -4.93
N LEU A 65 -1.55 -2.40 -4.27
CA LEU A 65 -1.61 -1.43 -3.19
C LEU A 65 -1.78 0.01 -3.69
N ILE A 66 -1.13 0.39 -4.80
CA ILE A 66 -1.07 1.79 -5.27
C ILE A 66 -2.47 2.42 -5.41
N PRO A 67 -3.49 1.78 -6.02
CA PRO A 67 -4.84 2.32 -6.12
C PRO A 67 -5.53 2.56 -4.76
N GLY A 68 -5.13 1.81 -3.72
CA GLY A 68 -5.64 2.04 -2.37
C GLY A 68 -4.96 3.23 -1.69
N LEU A 69 -3.67 3.45 -1.98
CA LEU A 69 -2.91 4.57 -1.44
C LEU A 69 -3.29 5.89 -2.11
N ASP A 70 -3.38 5.94 -3.44
CA ASP A 70 -3.73 7.17 -4.14
C ASP A 70 -5.15 7.62 -3.82
N ASP A 71 -6.13 6.72 -3.77
CA ASP A 71 -7.52 7.03 -3.38
C ASP A 71 -7.67 7.34 -1.88
N GLY A 72 -6.77 6.82 -1.04
CA GLY A 72 -6.83 6.96 0.42
C GLY A 72 -6.20 8.24 0.98
N ILE A 73 -5.45 9.00 0.18
CA ILE A 73 -4.82 10.26 0.61
C ILE A 73 -5.63 11.49 0.19
N LEU A 74 -5.30 12.65 0.79
CA LEU A 74 -5.90 13.92 0.39
C LEU A 74 -5.59 14.23 -1.08
N SER A 75 -6.60 14.67 -1.83
CA SER A 75 -6.51 14.88 -3.29
C SER A 75 -5.38 15.82 -3.74
N ASP A 76 -5.01 16.81 -2.91
CA ASP A 76 -3.92 17.74 -3.18
C ASP A 76 -2.53 17.12 -2.96
N ARG A 77 -2.44 15.96 -2.32
CA ARG A 77 -1.20 15.20 -2.08
C ARG A 77 -0.94 14.13 -3.13
N VAL A 78 -1.94 13.81 -3.97
CA VAL A 78 -1.83 12.77 -4.99
C VAL A 78 -0.73 13.05 -6.04
N PRO A 79 -0.55 14.30 -6.53
CA PRO A 79 0.56 14.60 -7.43
C PRO A 79 1.94 14.35 -6.80
N ASP A 80 2.12 14.76 -5.54
CA ASP A 80 3.37 14.53 -4.79
C ASP A 80 3.64 13.03 -4.59
N PHE A 81 2.58 12.26 -4.28
CA PHE A 81 2.65 10.81 -4.18
C PHE A 81 3.07 10.16 -5.51
N ALA A 82 2.44 10.54 -6.63
CA ALA A 82 2.74 9.99 -7.95
C ALA A 82 4.19 10.31 -8.38
N ILE A 83 4.65 11.55 -8.15
CA ILE A 83 6.04 11.95 -8.42
C ILE A 83 7.00 11.12 -7.55
N GLY A 84 6.75 11.04 -6.24
CA GLY A 84 7.61 10.30 -5.33
C GLY A 84 7.66 8.79 -5.62
N LEU A 85 6.58 8.22 -6.14
CA LEU A 85 6.53 6.84 -6.60
C LEU A 85 7.41 6.64 -7.85
N ALA A 86 7.28 7.52 -8.85
CA ALA A 86 8.06 7.47 -10.09
C ALA A 86 9.56 7.70 -9.87
N GLU A 87 9.93 8.66 -9.02
CA GLU A 87 11.35 8.92 -8.69
C GLU A 87 12.02 7.72 -8.00
N ARG A 88 11.28 6.99 -7.15
CA ARG A 88 11.77 5.79 -6.48
C ARG A 88 11.81 4.60 -7.42
N SER A 89 10.87 4.49 -8.36
CA SER A 89 10.81 3.38 -9.31
C SER A 89 12.03 3.28 -10.21
N ALA A 90 12.65 4.42 -10.53
CA ALA A 90 13.92 4.49 -11.25
C ALA A 90 15.09 3.77 -10.54
N ARG A 91 14.97 3.44 -9.25
CA ARG A 91 16.01 2.80 -8.43
C ARG A 91 15.65 1.39 -7.97
N TRP A 92 14.50 0.85 -8.40
CA TRP A 92 14.02 -0.46 -7.97
C TRP A 92 14.88 -1.63 -8.45
N SER A 93 15.67 -1.44 -9.51
CA SER A 93 16.61 -2.45 -9.99
C SER A 93 17.72 -2.78 -8.98
N ALA A 94 17.95 -1.91 -7.99
CA ALA A 94 18.87 -2.16 -6.89
C ALA A 94 18.29 -3.07 -5.79
N LEU A 95 17.01 -3.39 -5.84
CA LEU A 95 16.32 -4.20 -4.83
C LEU A 95 16.18 -5.65 -5.31
N ASP A 96 16.82 -6.57 -4.59
CA ASP A 96 16.58 -8.01 -4.73
C ASP A 96 15.30 -8.45 -3.99
N ASP A 97 14.94 -9.74 -4.12
CA ASP A 97 13.71 -10.29 -3.52
C ASP A 97 13.71 -10.15 -1.98
N GLN A 98 14.89 -10.23 -1.35
CA GLN A 98 15.01 -10.07 0.09
C GLN A 98 14.80 -8.61 0.51
N ALA A 99 15.33 -7.66 -0.26
CA ALA A 99 15.12 -6.23 -0.07
C ALA A 99 13.65 -5.86 -0.25
N TRP A 100 12.98 -6.40 -1.28
CA TRP A 100 11.54 -6.22 -1.47
C TRP A 100 10.71 -6.82 -0.33
N SER A 101 11.10 -7.98 0.19
CA SER A 101 10.45 -8.57 1.37
C SER A 101 10.61 -7.67 2.60
N ARG A 102 11.79 -7.08 2.82
CA ARG A 102 12.00 -6.09 3.89
C ARG A 102 11.15 -4.84 3.71
N VAL A 103 11.00 -4.33 2.49
CA VAL A 103 10.12 -3.18 2.19
C VAL A 103 8.67 -3.52 2.53
N LYS A 104 8.18 -4.67 2.07
CA LYS A 104 6.82 -5.13 2.36
C LYS A 104 6.58 -5.30 3.86
N ASN A 105 7.48 -5.98 4.57
CA ASN A 105 7.35 -6.18 6.01
C ASN A 105 7.41 -4.84 6.78
N GLY A 106 8.31 -3.93 6.38
CA GLY A 106 8.40 -2.60 6.98
C GLY A 106 7.11 -1.80 6.84
N LEU A 107 6.47 -1.84 5.65
CA LEU A 107 5.15 -1.25 5.44
C LEU A 107 4.09 -1.87 6.35
N LEU A 108 4.00 -3.21 6.39
CA LEU A 108 2.99 -3.91 7.20
C LEU A 108 3.16 -3.63 8.70
N ILE A 109 4.40 -3.62 9.19
CA ILE A 109 4.72 -3.24 10.57
C ILE A 109 4.21 -1.83 10.86
N HIS A 110 4.51 -0.87 9.99
CA HIS A 110 4.08 0.52 10.16
C HIS A 110 2.55 0.66 10.15
N CYS A 111 1.85 -0.07 9.28
CA CYS A 111 0.39 -0.10 9.26
C CYS A 111 -0.20 -0.61 10.58
N ILE A 112 0.32 -1.73 11.10
CA ILE A 112 -0.17 -2.34 12.36
C ILE A 112 0.11 -1.41 13.55
N GLU A 113 1.33 -0.87 13.66
CA GLU A 113 1.70 0.05 14.74
C GLU A 113 0.85 1.32 14.71
N SER A 114 0.62 1.89 13.53
CA SER A 114 -0.22 3.08 13.37
C SER A 114 -1.68 2.79 13.71
N ALA A 115 -2.21 1.64 13.29
CA ALA A 115 -3.57 1.22 13.59
C ALA A 115 -3.78 1.00 15.10
N LEU A 116 -2.86 0.30 15.77
CA LEU A 116 -2.91 0.10 17.23
C LEU A 116 -2.85 1.43 17.98
N ALA A 117 -1.94 2.34 17.59
CA ALA A 117 -1.81 3.64 18.24
C ALA A 117 -3.06 4.53 18.06
N ALA A 118 -3.75 4.41 16.91
CA ALA A 118 -5.02 5.10 16.67
C ALA A 118 -6.16 4.47 17.47
N ALA A 119 -6.28 3.14 17.45
CA ALA A 119 -7.35 2.40 18.12
C ALA A 119 -7.25 2.48 19.66
N GLU A 120 -6.04 2.55 20.22
CA GLU A 120 -5.81 2.79 21.66
C GLU A 120 -6.49 4.08 22.13
N LYS A 121 -6.35 5.17 21.36
CA LYS A 121 -6.94 6.48 21.69
C LYS A 121 -8.47 6.47 21.61
N ALA A 122 -9.04 5.52 20.87
CA ALA A 122 -10.47 5.38 20.69
C ALA A 122 -11.12 4.42 21.70
N GLN A 123 -10.34 3.79 22.60
CA GLN A 123 -10.90 2.86 23.57
C GLN A 123 -11.81 3.59 24.60
N PRO A 124 -12.98 3.02 24.93
CA PRO A 124 -13.85 3.59 25.94
C PRO A 124 -13.23 3.47 27.34
N THR A 125 -13.76 4.24 28.30
CA THR A 125 -13.42 4.12 29.73
C THR A 125 -14.63 3.56 30.50
N PRO A 126 -14.49 2.44 31.23
CA PRO A 126 -13.27 1.65 31.41
C PRO A 126 -12.86 0.89 30.14
N ARG A 127 -11.55 0.62 30.02
CA ARG A 127 -10.99 -0.13 28.90
C ARG A 127 -11.63 -1.52 28.82
N PRO A 128 -12.11 -1.96 27.63
CA PRO A 128 -12.68 -3.29 27.48
C PRO A 128 -11.66 -4.41 27.65
N ALA A 129 -12.08 -5.54 28.22
CA ALA A 129 -11.21 -6.70 28.46
C ALA A 129 -10.69 -7.35 27.16
N TYR A 130 -11.38 -7.17 26.04
CA TYR A 130 -10.91 -7.70 24.75
C TYR A 130 -9.68 -6.95 24.22
N TRP A 131 -9.44 -5.71 24.66
CA TRP A 131 -8.41 -4.86 24.07
C TRP A 131 -7.01 -5.43 24.27
N ASP A 132 -6.73 -5.98 25.46
CA ASP A 132 -5.44 -6.61 25.74
C ASP A 132 -5.20 -7.81 24.80
N LYS A 133 -6.24 -8.57 24.45
CA LYS A 133 -6.14 -9.68 23.47
C LYS A 133 -5.80 -9.18 22.06
N VAL A 134 -6.37 -8.05 21.64
CA VAL A 134 -6.05 -7.41 20.36
C VAL A 134 -4.59 -6.97 20.33
N GLN A 135 -4.10 -6.36 21.42
CA GLN A 135 -2.70 -5.94 21.53
C GLN A 135 -1.74 -7.13 21.46
N ASP A 136 -2.03 -8.22 22.16
CA ASP A 136 -1.22 -9.44 22.14
C ASP A 136 -1.18 -10.07 20.74
N ALA A 137 -2.34 -10.20 20.08
CA ALA A 137 -2.45 -10.73 18.73
C ALA A 137 -1.63 -9.91 17.72
N CYS A 138 -1.77 -8.59 17.75
CA CYS A 138 -0.95 -7.71 16.90
C CYS A 138 0.54 -7.79 17.25
N GLY A 139 0.89 -7.92 18.53
CA GLY A 139 2.27 -8.11 19.00
C GLY A 139 2.93 -9.36 18.42
N GLN A 140 2.21 -10.48 18.33
CA GLN A 140 2.70 -11.72 17.72
C GLN A 140 2.96 -11.56 16.22
N VAL A 141 2.04 -10.90 15.50
CA VAL A 141 2.21 -10.59 14.07
C VAL A 141 3.43 -9.68 13.85
N LEU A 142 3.59 -8.64 14.67
CA LEU A 142 4.75 -7.73 14.61
C LEU A 142 6.07 -8.46 14.85
N ALA A 143 6.13 -9.36 15.84
CA ALA A 143 7.32 -10.17 16.09
C ALA A 143 7.66 -11.04 14.87
N SER A 144 6.68 -11.73 14.30
CA SER A 144 6.87 -12.57 13.10
C SER A 144 7.41 -11.76 11.91
N LEU A 145 6.82 -10.60 11.63
CA LEU A 145 7.25 -9.72 10.53
C LEU A 145 8.69 -9.21 10.71
N ARG A 146 9.09 -8.89 11.94
CA ARG A 146 10.44 -8.41 12.29
C ARG A 146 11.50 -9.50 12.14
N ASP A 147 11.15 -10.75 12.42
CA ASP A 147 12.02 -11.91 12.23
C ASP A 147 12.13 -12.35 10.75
N GLY A 148 11.49 -11.61 9.83
CA GLY A 148 11.44 -11.93 8.41
C GLY A 148 10.44 -13.02 8.06
N GLY A 149 9.65 -13.49 9.03
CA GLY A 149 8.49 -14.33 8.78
C GLY A 149 7.40 -13.51 8.10
N ALA A 150 6.82 -14.04 7.04
CA ALA A 150 5.48 -13.65 6.65
C ALA A 150 4.53 -14.58 7.42
N PRO A 151 3.74 -14.11 8.41
CA PRO A 151 2.59 -14.89 8.81
C PRO A 151 1.78 -15.10 7.53
N THR A 152 1.37 -16.34 7.25
CA THR A 152 0.50 -16.56 6.10
C THR A 152 -0.70 -15.64 6.25
N ALA A 153 -1.20 -15.07 5.15
CA ALA A 153 -2.38 -14.21 5.20
C ALA A 153 -3.53 -14.91 5.96
N GLU A 154 -3.58 -16.23 5.88
CA GLU A 154 -4.50 -17.10 6.59
C GLU A 154 -4.24 -17.18 8.11
N ALA A 155 -2.99 -17.34 8.55
CA ALA A 155 -2.66 -17.32 9.98
C ALA A 155 -2.92 -15.93 10.61
N ALA A 156 -2.57 -14.86 9.89
CA ALA A 156 -2.84 -13.49 10.33
C ALA A 156 -4.36 -13.19 10.38
N ARG A 157 -5.12 -13.64 9.36
CA ARG A 157 -6.59 -13.51 9.33
C ARG A 157 -7.26 -14.34 10.42
N ALA A 158 -6.79 -15.57 10.67
CA ALA A 158 -7.32 -16.42 11.72
C ALA A 158 -7.08 -15.81 13.11
N GLU A 159 -5.91 -15.24 13.35
CA GLU A 159 -5.63 -14.55 14.61
C GLU A 159 -6.45 -13.27 14.77
N ALA A 160 -6.56 -12.45 13.71
CA ALA A 160 -7.39 -11.25 13.71
C ALA A 160 -8.89 -11.57 13.91
N ALA A 161 -9.38 -12.64 13.28
CA ALA A 161 -10.77 -13.10 13.44
C ALA A 161 -11.03 -13.57 14.88
N ARG A 162 -10.12 -14.36 15.48
CA ARG A 162 -10.22 -14.76 16.89
C ARG A 162 -10.24 -13.55 17.83
N ALA A 163 -9.41 -12.54 17.56
CA ALA A 163 -9.39 -11.31 18.35
C ALA A 163 -10.70 -10.51 18.21
N ALA A 164 -11.27 -10.44 17.00
CA ALA A 164 -12.56 -9.79 16.75
C ALA A 164 -13.73 -10.54 17.42
N GLU A 165 -13.81 -11.86 17.29
CA GLU A 165 -14.83 -12.69 17.96
C GLU A 165 -14.73 -12.58 19.49
N ALA A 166 -13.53 -12.54 20.04
CA ALA A 166 -13.31 -12.34 21.48
C ALA A 166 -13.72 -10.94 21.96
N ALA A 167 -13.78 -9.95 21.06
CA ALA A 167 -14.27 -8.60 21.33
C ALA A 167 -15.80 -8.50 21.25
N GLU A 168 -16.42 -9.22 20.33
CA GLU A 168 -17.89 -9.27 20.22
C GLU A 168 -18.55 -10.08 21.34
N ALA A 169 -17.84 -11.05 21.92
CA ALA A 169 -18.35 -11.90 23.00
C ALA A 169 -18.18 -11.31 24.42
N ALA A 170 -17.61 -10.12 24.58
CA ALA A 170 -17.30 -9.46 25.85
C ALA A 170 -18.18 -8.23 26.08
#